data_AF-A0A958KC80-F1
#
_entry.id   AF-A0A958KC80-F1
#
_cell.length_a   1.000
_cell.length_b   1.000
_cell.length_c   1.000
_cell.angle_alpha   90.00
_cell.angle_beta   90.00
_cell.angle_gamma   90.00
#
_symmetry.space_group_name_H-M   'P 1'
#
loop_
_entity.id
_entity.type
_entity.pdbx_description
1 polymer ?
#
loop_
_entity_poly.entity_id
_entity_poly.type
_entity_poly.pdbx_seq_one_letter_code
_entity_poly.pdbx_strand_id
1 'polypeptide(L)'
;MKTTRLLLTTFIFALALFLNPLAQAQDKKLSLVHRPPESATLPLPGHPFDLRVILQGQRRTDLPVHAVLNIDGRLLDITVKSQLDEYDRPVYTLRTRAPVAELSYTFLLYAEDGSVIGTPQYKIRRSCVPSTEPISTAIDAALSREDRAKQMVKVTRGLESDISIYTQAIEEMEKLKEMQDAEDRKQTH
;
A
#
# COMPACT_ATOMS: atom_id res chain seq x y z
N MET A 1 75.09 47.82 9.33
CA MET A 1 75.15 46.52 10.03
C MET A 1 73.73 46.08 10.35
N LYS A 2 73.34 44.91 9.79
CA LYS A 2 72.38 43.89 10.26
C LYS A 2 71.13 44.38 11.02
N THR A 3 69.96 44.57 10.41
CA THR A 3 68.89 43.57 10.12
C THR A 3 68.78 42.42 11.12
N THR A 4 67.66 42.28 11.84
CA THR A 4 66.71 41.15 11.63
C THR A 4 65.37 41.38 12.34
N ARG A 5 64.30 41.16 11.57
CA ARG A 5 62.89 41.29 11.92
C ARG A 5 62.42 40.08 12.73
N LEU A 6 61.58 40.35 13.73
CA LEU A 6 60.93 39.39 14.60
C LEU A 6 59.94 38.53 13.79
N LEU A 7 60.16 37.23 13.79
CA LEU A 7 59.30 36.19 13.21
C LEU A 7 57.93 36.19 13.90
N LEU A 8 56.89 36.57 13.16
CA LEU A 8 55.49 36.59 13.60
C LEU A 8 54.65 35.82 12.58
N THR A 9 54.98 34.56 12.31
CA THR A 9 54.30 33.75 11.27
C THR A 9 54.26 32.26 11.57
N THR A 10 53.93 31.86 12.81
CA THR A 10 53.71 30.43 13.13
C THR A 10 52.59 30.24 14.17
N PHE A 11 51.43 30.87 13.96
CA PHE A 11 50.26 30.62 14.83
C PHE A 11 48.91 30.79 14.11
N ILE A 12 48.80 30.32 12.86
CA ILE A 12 47.51 30.29 12.13
C ILE A 12 47.14 28.87 11.63
N PHE A 13 48.03 27.88 11.73
CA PHE A 13 47.77 26.55 11.17
C PHE A 13 47.05 25.56 12.12
N ALA A 14 46.82 25.92 13.38
CA ALA A 14 46.23 25.01 14.38
C ALA A 14 44.72 25.23 14.65
N LEU A 15 44.06 26.14 13.93
CA LEU A 15 42.62 26.43 14.11
C LEU A 15 41.73 25.94 12.96
N ALA A 16 42.29 25.28 11.95
CA ALA A 16 41.54 24.76 10.80
C ALA A 16 41.19 23.25 10.91
N LEU A 17 41.63 22.56 11.97
CA LEU A 17 41.41 21.10 12.15
C LEU A 17 40.28 20.73 13.12
N PHE A 18 39.60 21.70 13.74
CA PHE A 18 38.50 21.46 14.69
C PHE A 18 37.12 21.96 14.23
N LEU A 19 37.02 22.55 13.02
CA LEU A 19 35.76 22.97 12.42
C LEU A 19 35.45 22.06 11.23
N ASN A 20 34.91 20.86 11.50
CA ASN A 20 33.89 20.16 10.68
C ASN A 20 33.92 18.64 10.87
N PRO A 21 33.23 18.09 11.89
CA PRO A 21 32.74 16.72 11.82
C PRO A 21 31.24 16.67 11.43
N LEU A 22 30.67 17.74 10.85
CA LEU A 22 29.22 17.84 10.57
C LEU A 22 28.79 17.49 9.14
N ALA A 23 29.71 17.18 8.22
CA ALA A 23 29.39 16.97 6.81
C ALA A 23 29.77 15.58 6.29
N GLN A 24 29.43 14.54 7.05
CA GLN A 24 29.12 13.23 6.44
C GLN A 24 27.66 12.89 6.73
N ALA A 25 26.77 13.77 6.29
CA ALA A 25 25.45 13.32 5.85
C ALA A 25 25.72 12.39 4.67
N GLN A 26 25.83 11.08 4.94
CA GLN A 26 25.72 10.10 3.88
C GLN A 26 24.39 10.39 3.20
N ASP A 27 24.44 10.85 1.95
CA ASP A 27 23.28 10.94 1.06
C ASP A 27 22.72 9.52 0.90
N LYS A 28 21.93 9.12 1.88
CA LYS A 28 21.28 7.82 1.91
C LYS A 28 20.18 7.93 0.87
N LYS A 29 20.53 7.50 -0.36
CA LYS A 29 19.67 7.56 -1.52
C LYS A 29 18.26 7.11 -1.15
N LEU A 30 17.30 8.02 -1.31
CA LEU A 30 15.90 7.76 -1.07
C LEU A 30 15.44 6.61 -1.98
N SER A 31 14.74 5.63 -1.40
CA SER A 31 14.20 4.52 -2.17
C SER A 31 12.94 3.95 -1.52
N LEU A 32 11.99 3.53 -2.35
CA LEU A 32 10.79 2.82 -1.91
C LEU A 32 11.00 1.31 -1.99
N VAL A 33 10.67 0.60 -0.91
CA VAL A 33 10.76 -0.87 -0.85
C VAL A 33 9.38 -1.44 -0.60
N HIS A 34 8.92 -2.26 -1.54
CA HIS A 34 7.63 -2.93 -1.49
C HIS A 34 7.79 -4.43 -1.77
N ARG A 35 7.07 -5.25 -1.01
CA ARG A 35 6.91 -6.68 -1.26
C ARG A 35 5.47 -6.93 -1.72
N PRO A 36 5.24 -7.32 -2.99
CA PRO A 36 3.90 -7.59 -3.46
C PRO A 36 3.31 -8.82 -2.76
N PRO A 37 2.00 -8.84 -2.46
CA PRO A 37 1.34 -10.05 -2.00
C PRO A 37 1.32 -11.09 -3.12
N GLU A 38 1.33 -12.36 -2.73
CA GLU A 38 1.23 -13.46 -3.68
C GLU A 38 -0.22 -13.60 -4.14
N SER A 39 -0.43 -13.97 -5.41
CA SER A 39 -1.78 -14.13 -5.98
C SER A 39 -2.65 -15.12 -5.19
N ALA A 40 -2.04 -16.17 -4.62
CA ALA A 40 -2.72 -17.17 -3.78
C ALA A 40 -3.13 -16.65 -2.41
N THR A 41 -2.52 -15.55 -1.94
CA THR A 41 -2.80 -14.93 -0.64
C THR A 41 -3.81 -13.79 -0.71
N LEU A 42 -4.26 -13.43 -1.92
CA LEU A 42 -5.32 -12.44 -2.07
C LEU A 42 -6.61 -12.97 -1.44
N PRO A 43 -7.33 -12.15 -0.66
CA PRO A 43 -8.62 -12.55 -0.11
C PRO A 43 -9.64 -12.71 -1.24
N LEU A 44 -10.89 -13.06 -0.93
CA LEU A 44 -11.94 -13.14 -1.94
C LEU A 44 -12.13 -11.77 -2.65
N PRO A 45 -12.57 -11.74 -3.92
CA PRO A 45 -12.80 -10.48 -4.63
C PRO A 45 -13.67 -9.51 -3.85
N GLY A 46 -13.35 -8.22 -3.93
CA GLY A 46 -14.06 -7.16 -3.21
C GLY A 46 -13.65 -7.01 -1.74
N HIS A 47 -13.10 -8.05 -1.11
CA HIS A 47 -12.64 -7.94 0.28
C HIS A 47 -11.45 -6.98 0.39
N PRO A 48 -11.36 -6.20 1.49
CA PRO A 48 -10.25 -5.29 1.70
C PRO A 48 -8.95 -6.05 2.00
N PHE A 49 -7.83 -5.51 1.52
CA PHE A 49 -6.49 -5.92 1.91
C PHE A 49 -5.52 -4.73 1.85
N ASP A 50 -4.36 -4.89 2.47
CA ASP A 50 -3.37 -3.83 2.60
C ASP A 50 -2.18 -4.05 1.67
N LEU A 51 -1.81 -2.99 0.95
CA LEU A 51 -0.52 -2.87 0.27
C LEU A 51 0.39 -1.95 1.10
N ARG A 52 1.61 -2.40 1.40
CA ARG A 52 2.54 -1.66 2.26
C ARG A 52 3.83 -1.35 1.53
N VAL A 53 4.26 -0.09 1.51
CA VAL A 53 5.56 0.33 0.98
C VAL A 53 6.33 1.09 2.06
N ILE A 54 7.64 0.84 2.13
CA ILE A 54 8.53 1.41 3.13
C ILE A 54 9.46 2.40 2.45
N LEU A 55 9.56 3.61 3.00
CA LEU A 55 10.57 4.57 2.59
C LEU A 55 11.89 4.29 3.29
N GLN A 56 12.96 4.15 2.53
CA GLN A 56 14.32 4.04 3.02
C GLN A 56 15.10 5.32 2.73
N GLY A 57 16.10 5.60 3.55
CA GLY A 57 16.97 6.78 3.42
C GLY A 57 16.62 7.91 4.38
N GLN A 58 15.35 8.05 4.77
CA GLN A 58 14.87 9.11 5.66
C GLN A 58 13.76 8.64 6.61
N ARG A 59 13.59 9.36 7.73
CA ARG A 59 12.53 9.14 8.75
C ARG A 59 11.31 10.07 8.54
N ARG A 60 11.27 10.81 7.42
CA ARG A 60 10.22 11.79 7.14
C ARG A 60 8.89 11.11 6.85
N THR A 61 7.81 11.60 7.47
CA THR A 61 6.44 11.08 7.30
C THR A 61 5.54 12.02 6.50
N ASP A 62 5.99 13.24 6.27
CA ASP A 62 5.28 14.32 5.59
C ASP A 62 5.32 14.22 4.06
N LEU A 63 6.20 13.36 3.52
CA LEU A 63 6.33 13.14 2.09
C LEU A 63 5.16 12.29 1.55
N PRO A 64 4.32 12.80 0.65
CA PRO A 64 3.18 12.06 0.11
C PRO A 64 3.64 11.03 -0.92
N VAL A 65 3.21 9.77 -0.75
CA VAL A 65 3.37 8.72 -1.76
C VAL A 65 2.06 8.55 -2.50
N HIS A 66 2.11 8.52 -3.82
CA HIS A 66 0.99 8.21 -4.68
C HIS A 66 1.03 6.74 -5.07
N ALA A 67 -0.11 6.07 -4.93
CA ALA A 67 -0.31 4.74 -5.48
C ALA A 67 -1.17 4.87 -6.74
N VAL A 68 -0.62 4.48 -7.88
CA VAL A 68 -1.35 4.40 -9.14
C VAL A 68 -1.73 2.94 -9.35
N LEU A 69 -3.02 2.64 -9.34
CA LEU A 69 -3.57 1.28 -9.42
C LEU A 69 -4.48 1.14 -10.63
N ASN A 70 -4.45 -0.01 -11.26
CA ASN A 70 -5.46 -0.47 -12.20
C ASN A 70 -6.05 -1.78 -11.65
N ILE A 71 -7.30 -1.71 -11.19
CA ILE A 71 -8.04 -2.83 -10.60
C ILE A 71 -9.12 -3.24 -11.59
N ASP A 72 -8.98 -4.42 -12.19
CA ASP A 72 -9.93 -4.96 -13.17
C ASP A 72 -10.31 -3.96 -14.29
N GLY A 73 -9.34 -3.19 -14.78
CA GLY A 73 -9.52 -2.18 -15.84
C GLY A 73 -9.86 -0.78 -15.35
N ARG A 74 -10.03 -0.56 -14.04
CA ARG A 74 -10.31 0.76 -13.45
C ARG A 74 -9.04 1.38 -12.89
N LEU A 75 -8.64 2.52 -13.46
CA LEU A 75 -7.50 3.30 -13.00
C LEU A 75 -7.87 4.17 -11.79
N LEU A 76 -7.04 4.16 -10.76
CA LEU A 76 -7.16 4.92 -9.52
C LEU A 76 -5.80 5.54 -9.18
N ASP A 77 -5.79 6.80 -8.76
CA ASP A 77 -4.63 7.47 -8.16
C ASP A 77 -5.01 7.83 -6.72
N ILE A 78 -4.27 7.29 -5.76
CA ILE A 78 -4.56 7.44 -4.33
C ILE A 78 -3.31 7.94 -3.62
N THR A 79 -3.43 9.09 -2.97
CA THR A 79 -2.38 9.57 -2.04
C THR A 79 -2.44 8.78 -0.74
N VAL A 80 -1.32 8.15 -0.39
CA VAL A 80 -1.15 7.31 0.80
C VAL A 80 -0.41 8.10 1.87
N LYS A 81 -0.95 8.09 3.08
CA LYS A 81 -0.30 8.69 4.26
C LYS A 81 0.66 7.69 4.90
N SER A 82 1.75 8.20 5.43
CA SER A 82 2.72 7.38 6.16
C SER A 82 2.43 7.31 7.65
N GLN A 83 2.95 6.27 8.28
CA GLN A 83 3.07 6.09 9.72
C GLN A 83 4.46 5.54 10.02
N LEU A 84 4.99 5.74 11.22
CA LEU A 84 6.24 5.09 11.62
C LEU A 84 5.95 3.67 12.11
N ASP A 85 6.77 2.71 11.70
CA ASP A 85 6.76 1.36 12.26
C ASP A 85 7.57 1.26 13.56
N GLU A 86 7.63 0.05 14.14
CA GLU A 86 8.40 -0.26 15.35
C GLU A 86 9.92 -0.06 15.20
N TYR A 87 10.40 0.11 13.97
CA TYR A 87 11.80 0.36 13.64
C TYR A 87 12.04 1.82 13.21
N ASP A 88 11.10 2.73 13.51
CA ASP A 88 11.17 4.15 13.14
C ASP A 88 11.30 4.41 11.63
N ARG A 89 10.76 3.51 10.80
CA ARG A 89 10.74 3.67 9.34
C ARG A 89 9.39 4.18 8.88
N PRO A 90 9.33 5.12 7.92
CA PRO A 90 8.07 5.53 7.32
C PRO A 90 7.48 4.39 6.48
N VAL A 91 6.29 3.94 6.86
CA VAL A 91 5.50 2.92 6.20
C VAL A 91 4.21 3.53 5.69
N TYR A 92 3.94 3.33 4.42
CA TYR A 92 2.72 3.78 3.73
C TYR A 92 1.83 2.57 3.54
N THR A 93 0.63 2.61 4.12
CA THR A 93 -0.34 1.52 4.03
C THR A 93 -1.54 1.97 3.22
N LEU A 94 -1.71 1.36 2.05
CA LEU A 94 -2.89 1.53 1.22
C LEU A 94 -3.85 0.38 1.46
N ARG A 95 -5.05 0.69 1.96
CA ARG A 95 -6.15 -0.27 2.04
C ARG A 95 -6.95 -0.20 0.73
N THR A 96 -7.01 -1.32 0.01
CA THR A 96 -7.74 -1.42 -1.26
C THR A 96 -8.54 -2.73 -1.32
N ARG A 97 -9.39 -2.89 -2.33
CA ARG A 97 -10.23 -4.09 -2.51
C ARG A 97 -9.52 -5.09 -3.42
N ALA A 98 -9.64 -6.38 -3.11
CA ALA A 98 -9.02 -7.44 -3.89
C ALA A 98 -9.68 -7.55 -5.28
N PRO A 99 -8.87 -7.69 -6.35
CA PRO A 99 -9.39 -7.75 -7.70
C PRO A 99 -10.19 -9.03 -7.93
N VAL A 100 -11.09 -8.98 -8.90
CA VAL A 100 -11.76 -10.17 -9.46
C VAL A 100 -10.77 -11.00 -10.27
N ALA A 101 -9.96 -10.35 -11.11
CA ALA A 101 -9.05 -11.03 -12.02
C ALA A 101 -7.62 -10.46 -11.95
N GLU A 102 -7.48 -9.14 -12.06
CA GLU A 102 -6.18 -8.49 -12.22
C GLU A 102 -6.07 -7.19 -11.41
N LEU A 103 -4.92 -7.04 -10.77
CA LEU A 103 -4.46 -5.81 -10.16
C LEU A 103 -3.08 -5.48 -10.71
N SER A 104 -2.88 -4.27 -11.21
CA SER A 104 -1.55 -3.72 -11.47
C SER A 104 -1.37 -2.40 -10.75
N TYR A 105 -0.18 -2.13 -10.21
CA TYR A 105 0.06 -0.91 -9.45
C TYR A 105 1.53 -0.52 -9.38
N THR A 106 1.78 0.74 -9.07
CA THR A 106 3.09 1.27 -8.71
C THR A 106 2.96 2.33 -7.62
N PHE A 107 3.99 2.50 -6.80
CA PHE A 107 4.11 3.59 -5.85
C PHE A 107 5.10 4.63 -6.36
N LEU A 108 4.72 5.91 -6.26
CA LEU A 108 5.49 7.06 -6.70
C LEU A 108 5.65 8.02 -5.52
N LEU A 109 6.88 8.42 -5.25
CA LEU A 109 7.21 9.48 -4.32
C LEU A 109 7.73 10.68 -5.10
N TYR A 110 7.15 11.85 -4.86
CA TYR A 110 7.65 13.12 -5.38
C TYR A 110 8.56 13.74 -4.32
N ALA A 111 9.85 13.78 -4.58
CA ALA A 111 10.83 14.39 -3.68
C ALA A 111 10.83 15.91 -3.84
N GLU A 112 11.36 16.62 -2.84
CA GLU A 112 11.40 18.10 -2.82
C GLU A 112 12.26 18.71 -3.93
N ASP A 113 13.24 17.95 -4.43
CA ASP A 113 14.07 18.34 -5.57
C ASP A 113 13.35 18.17 -6.92
N GLY A 114 12.08 17.76 -6.90
CA GLY A 114 11.27 17.49 -8.09
C GLY A 114 11.55 16.13 -8.72
N SER A 115 12.46 15.33 -8.16
CA SER A 115 12.70 13.97 -8.64
C SER A 115 11.55 13.04 -8.28
N VAL A 116 11.31 12.04 -9.13
CA VAL A 116 10.30 11.01 -8.89
C VAL A 116 10.99 9.70 -8.58
N ILE A 117 10.68 9.15 -7.40
CA ILE A 117 11.17 7.86 -6.95
C ILE A 117 10.01 6.89 -7.03
N GLY A 118 10.10 5.93 -7.96
CA GLY A 118 9.07 4.93 -8.18
C GLY A 118 9.50 3.53 -7.76
N THR A 119 8.54 2.70 -7.38
CA THR A 119 8.73 1.25 -7.40
C THR A 119 8.59 0.70 -8.82
N PRO A 120 9.06 -0.53 -9.10
CA PRO A 120 8.63 -1.25 -10.29
C PRO A 120 7.11 -1.35 -10.38
N GLN A 121 6.58 -1.56 -11.59
CA GLN A 121 5.19 -1.90 -11.76
C GLN A 121 4.96 -3.34 -11.32
N TYR A 122 4.05 -3.54 -10.37
CA TYR A 122 3.62 -4.86 -9.92
C TYR A 122 2.36 -5.25 -10.67
N LYS A 123 2.25 -6.53 -11.02
CA LYS A 123 1.06 -7.12 -11.65
C LYS A 123 0.72 -8.43 -10.94
N ILE A 124 -0.48 -8.49 -10.39
CA ILE A 124 -1.02 -9.63 -9.68
C ILE A 124 -2.25 -10.10 -10.44
N ARG A 125 -2.21 -11.35 -10.89
CA ARG A 125 -3.31 -12.00 -11.59
C ARG A 125 -3.73 -13.21 -10.81
N ARG A 126 -5.03 -13.39 -10.58
CA ARG A 126 -5.53 -14.62 -9.97
C ARG A 126 -5.37 -15.78 -10.93
N SER A 127 -5.01 -16.96 -10.39
CA SER A 127 -4.90 -18.18 -11.17
C SER A 127 -6.26 -18.66 -11.71
N CYS A 128 -7.34 -18.32 -11.02
CA CYS A 128 -8.72 -18.57 -11.44
C CYS A 128 -9.56 -17.32 -11.21
N VAL A 129 -10.49 -17.05 -12.13
CA VAL A 129 -11.54 -16.05 -11.92
C VAL A 129 -12.66 -16.76 -11.17
N PRO A 130 -12.98 -16.36 -9.94
CA PRO A 130 -14.06 -16.99 -9.19
C PRO A 130 -15.40 -16.74 -9.87
N SER A 131 -16.30 -17.72 -9.81
CA SER A 131 -17.68 -17.55 -10.25
C SER A 131 -18.33 -16.45 -9.42
N THR A 132 -18.94 -15.48 -10.10
CA THR A 132 -19.81 -14.46 -9.48
C THR A 132 -21.27 -14.89 -9.47
N GLU A 133 -21.60 -16.02 -10.11
CA GLU A 133 -22.94 -16.58 -10.06
C GLU A 133 -23.20 -17.18 -8.68
N PRO A 134 -24.36 -16.90 -8.07
CA PRO A 134 -24.75 -17.53 -6.80
C PRO A 134 -24.68 -19.03 -6.91
N ILE A 135 -24.19 -19.69 -5.87
CA ILE A 135 -24.12 -21.14 -5.85
C ILE A 135 -25.54 -21.74 -5.86
N SER A 136 -25.76 -22.65 -6.81
CA SER A 136 -27.00 -23.41 -6.85
C SER A 136 -27.11 -24.30 -5.63
N THR A 137 -28.28 -24.29 -5.00
CA THR A 137 -28.62 -25.16 -3.87
C THR A 137 -29.06 -26.56 -4.31
N ALA A 138 -29.16 -26.81 -5.62
CA ALA A 138 -29.57 -28.09 -6.15
C ALA A 138 -28.47 -29.16 -5.93
N ILE A 139 -28.83 -30.21 -5.21
CA ILE A 139 -27.99 -31.39 -5.02
C ILE A 139 -28.64 -32.53 -5.78
N ASP A 140 -27.87 -33.19 -6.63
CA ASP A 140 -28.37 -34.29 -7.43
C ASP A 140 -28.72 -35.49 -6.52
N ALA A 141 -30.00 -35.87 -6.54
CA ALA A 141 -30.49 -36.99 -5.76
C ALA A 141 -29.98 -38.35 -6.27
N ALA A 142 -29.50 -38.42 -7.51
CA ALA A 142 -28.97 -39.63 -8.13
C ALA A 142 -27.55 -39.98 -7.67
N LEU A 143 -26.84 -39.07 -6.99
CA LEU A 143 -25.48 -39.31 -6.50
C LEU A 143 -25.43 -40.28 -5.32
N SER A 144 -24.27 -40.94 -5.18
CA SER A 144 -23.98 -41.78 -4.02
C SER A 144 -24.07 -40.99 -2.72
N ARG A 145 -24.30 -41.65 -1.57
CA ARG A 145 -24.39 -40.96 -0.27
C ARG A 145 -23.12 -40.18 0.06
N GLU A 146 -21.95 -40.73 -0.29
CA GLU A 146 -20.66 -40.09 -0.05
C GLU A 146 -20.48 -38.86 -0.95
N ASP A 147 -20.78 -38.98 -2.24
CA ASP A 147 -20.66 -37.87 -3.18
C ASP A 147 -21.66 -36.76 -2.89
N ARG A 148 -22.87 -37.11 -2.44
CA ARG A 148 -23.85 -36.16 -1.92
C ARG A 148 -23.33 -35.39 -0.71
N ALA A 149 -22.66 -36.07 0.22
CA ALA A 149 -22.08 -35.41 1.38
C ALA A 149 -20.96 -34.44 0.97
N LYS A 150 -20.09 -34.84 0.04
CA LYS A 150 -19.04 -33.97 -0.51
C LYS A 150 -19.63 -32.76 -1.25
N GLN A 151 -20.67 -32.98 -2.06
CA GLN A 151 -21.37 -31.90 -2.76
C GLN A 151 -22.06 -30.95 -1.77
N MET A 152 -22.68 -31.47 -0.72
CA MET A 152 -23.30 -30.66 0.33
C MET A 152 -22.26 -29.75 0.98
N VAL A 153 -21.09 -30.27 1.37
CA VAL A 153 -20.00 -29.46 1.95
C VAL A 153 -19.55 -28.36 0.98
N LYS A 154 -19.43 -28.68 -0.32
CA LYS A 154 -19.08 -27.72 -1.36
C LYS A 154 -20.13 -26.61 -1.49
N VAL A 155 -21.41 -26.98 -1.52
CA VAL A 155 -22.54 -26.04 -1.59
C VAL A 155 -22.59 -25.17 -0.34
N THR A 156 -22.47 -25.75 0.86
CA THR A 156 -22.48 -25.00 2.13
C THR A 156 -21.36 -23.96 2.18
N ARG A 157 -20.11 -24.33 1.89
CA ARG A 157 -18.98 -23.38 1.83
C ARG A 157 -19.20 -22.29 0.80
N GLY A 158 -19.81 -22.67 -0.32
CA GLY A 158 -20.22 -21.75 -1.36
C GLY A 158 -21.20 -20.69 -0.89
N LEU A 159 -22.29 -21.14 -0.25
CA LEU A 159 -23.31 -20.26 0.30
C LEU A 159 -22.76 -19.38 1.42
N GLU A 160 -21.87 -19.89 2.29
CA GLU A 160 -21.18 -19.08 3.30
C GLU A 160 -20.38 -17.95 2.66
N SER A 161 -19.69 -18.24 1.55
CA SER A 161 -18.95 -17.24 0.77
C SER A 161 -19.90 -16.21 0.15
N ASP A 162 -20.98 -16.65 -0.49
CA ASP A 162 -21.98 -15.78 -1.11
C ASP A 162 -22.60 -14.85 -0.06
N ILE A 163 -23.01 -15.39 1.09
CA ILE A 163 -23.54 -14.62 2.22
C ILE A 163 -22.53 -13.55 2.65
N SER A 164 -21.26 -13.92 2.84
CA SER A 164 -20.22 -12.97 3.25
C SER A 164 -20.05 -11.81 2.26
N ILE A 165 -20.11 -12.10 0.96
CA ILE A 165 -20.03 -11.09 -0.10
C ILE A 165 -21.25 -10.15 -0.05
N TYR A 166 -22.45 -10.71 0.06
CA TYR A 166 -23.69 -9.90 0.12
C TYR A 166 -23.77 -9.06 1.39
N THR A 167 -23.39 -9.60 2.55
CA THR A 167 -23.36 -8.83 3.80
C THR A 167 -22.46 -7.62 3.69
N GLN A 168 -21.25 -7.77 3.13
CA GLN A 168 -20.36 -6.63 2.92
C GLN A 168 -20.93 -5.62 1.91
N ALA A 169 -21.56 -6.10 0.84
CA ALA A 169 -22.21 -5.20 -0.11
C ALA A 169 -23.32 -4.38 0.56
N ILE A 170 -24.11 -5.00 1.43
CA ILE A 170 -25.15 -4.32 2.21
C ILE A 170 -24.53 -3.28 3.16
N GLU A 171 -23.51 -3.65 3.94
CA GLU A 171 -22.83 -2.73 4.85
C GLU A 171 -22.25 -1.50 4.13
N GLU A 172 -21.67 -1.69 2.95
CA GLU A 172 -21.13 -0.59 2.15
C GLU A 172 -22.25 0.30 1.57
N MET A 173 -23.38 -0.29 1.15
CA MET A 173 -24.56 0.49 0.72
C MET A 173 -25.15 1.31 1.86
N GLU A 174 -25.20 0.75 3.07
CA GLU A 174 -25.68 1.46 4.27
C GLU A 174 -24.78 2.64 4.62
N LYS A 175 -23.45 2.46 4.61
CA LYS A 175 -22.51 3.57 4.82
C LYS A 175 -22.66 4.68 3.79
N LEU A 176 -22.82 4.34 2.52
CA LEU A 176 -23.01 5.32 1.45
C LEU A 176 -24.31 6.10 1.65
N LYS A 177 -25.39 5.43 2.05
CA LYS A 177 -26.66 6.07 2.38
C LYS A 177 -26.52 7.03 3.56
N GLU A 178 -25.85 6.63 4.64
CA GLU A 178 -25.61 7.50 5.79
C GLU A 178 -24.80 8.76 5.41
N MET A 179 -23.78 8.60 4.55
CA MET A 179 -22.99 9.73 4.06
C MET A 179 -23.83 10.69 3.22
N GLN A 180 -24.68 10.16 2.34
CA GLN A 180 -25.57 10.97 1.52
C GLN A 180 -26.59 11.73 2.39
N ASP A 181 -27.25 11.04 3.34
CA ASP A 181 -28.19 11.65 4.27
C ASP A 181 -27.52 12.75 5.13
N ALA A 182 -26.24 12.58 5.47
CA ALA A 182 -25.46 13.58 6.20
C ALA A 182 -25.07 14.79 5.35
N GLU A 183 -24.84 14.62 4.05
CA GLU A 183 -24.60 15.71 3.11
C GLU A 183 -25.88 16.53 2.85
N ASP A 184 -27.01 15.86 2.65
CA ASP A 184 -28.30 16.51 2.41
C ASP A 184 -28.70 17.42 3.59
N ARG A 185 -28.47 16.96 4.83
CA ARG A 185 -28.70 17.77 6.05
C ARG A 185 -27.83 19.03 6.12
N LYS A 186 -26.61 18.99 5.58
CA LYS A 186 -25.71 20.16 5.54
C LYS A 186 -26.14 21.19 4.50
N GLN A 187 -26.92 20.81 3.49
CA GLN A 187 -27.40 21.74 2.46
C GLN A 187 -28.71 22.45 2.85
N THR A 188 -29.45 21.90 3.82
CA THR A 188 -30.70 22.48 4.34
C THR A 188 -30.52 23.50 5.47
N HIS A 189 -29.29 23.77 5.90
CA HIS A 189 -28.95 24.74 6.96
C HIS A 189 -27.96 25.78 6.45
#